data_AF-A0A3C2EAS3-F1
#
_entry.id   AF-A0A3C2EAS3-F1
#
_cell.length_a   1.000
_cell.length_b   1.000
_cell.length_c   1.000
_cell.angle_alpha   90.00
_cell.angle_beta   90.00
_cell.angle_gamma   90.00
#
_symmetry.space_group_name_H-M   'P 1'
#
loop_
_entity.id
_entity.type
_entity.pdbx_description
1 polymer ?
#
loop_
_entity_poly.entity_id
_entity_poly.type
_entity_poly.pdbx_seq_one_letter_code
_entity_poly.pdbx_strand_id
1 'polypeptide(L)'
;KKIVLAYSGGLDTSVIVPWLKENYGCEVICFCADVGQGDEDLSGLEQKALKSGASQFVIHDMKEEFASEYLFPMLKMGAVYEHKYLLGTSVARPLIAKHLVEVAHQVGADAIAHGATGKGNDQVRFELTVMALDPRLKIIAPWREWDIRSREDALNYAAKHNVPVTATIKSIYSRDSNLWHL
;
A
#
# COMPACT_ATOMS: atom_id res chain seq x y z
N LYS A 1 -19.55 3.21 -6.62
CA LYS A 1 -18.37 2.34 -6.82
C LYS A 1 -17.44 2.54 -5.63
N LYS A 2 -16.86 1.47 -5.12
CA LYS A 2 -16.05 1.47 -3.91
C LYS A 2 -14.70 0.82 -4.18
N ILE A 3 -13.62 1.45 -3.74
CA ILE A 3 -12.25 1.02 -3.97
C ILE A 3 -11.51 0.92 -2.63
N VAL A 4 -10.82 -0.20 -2.40
CA VAL A 4 -9.90 -0.32 -1.25
C VAL A 4 -8.47 -0.04 -1.71
N LEU A 5 -7.83 0.96 -1.12
CA LEU A 5 -6.46 1.35 -1.40
C LEU A 5 -5.53 0.77 -0.33
N ALA A 6 -4.51 0.01 -0.74
CA ALA A 6 -3.35 -0.27 0.10
C ALA A 6 -2.62 1.04 0.41
N TYR A 7 -2.67 1.48 1.67
CA TYR A 7 -2.30 2.80 2.12
C TYR A 7 -1.21 2.76 3.19
N SER A 8 -0.04 3.32 2.88
CA SER A 8 1.10 3.42 3.79
C SER A 8 1.26 4.80 4.43
N GLY A 9 0.40 5.77 4.08
CA GLY A 9 0.55 7.16 4.50
C GLY A 9 1.70 7.92 3.84
N GLY A 10 2.43 7.32 2.90
CA GLY A 10 3.41 8.03 2.07
C GLY A 10 2.77 9.13 1.23
N LEU A 11 3.60 9.99 0.65
CA LEU A 11 3.15 11.03 -0.30
C LEU A 11 2.28 10.43 -1.40
N ASP A 12 2.76 9.36 -2.03
CA ASP A 12 2.12 8.75 -3.19
C ASP A 12 0.73 8.19 -2.84
N THR A 13 0.62 7.35 -1.81
CA THR A 13 -0.68 6.78 -1.41
C THR A 13 -1.64 7.85 -0.89
N SER A 14 -1.15 8.94 -0.31
CA SER A 14 -2.00 10.08 0.10
C SER A 14 -2.56 10.84 -1.10
N VAL A 15 -1.77 11.00 -2.16
CA VAL A 15 -2.18 11.62 -3.44
C VAL A 15 -3.13 10.72 -4.24
N ILE A 16 -2.98 9.41 -4.14
CA ILE A 16 -3.87 8.44 -4.81
C ILE A 16 -5.32 8.57 -4.33
N VAL A 17 -5.56 8.91 -3.06
CA VAL A 17 -6.92 9.03 -2.52
C VAL A 17 -7.79 10.03 -3.30
N PRO A 18 -7.43 11.33 -3.40
CA PRO A 18 -8.19 12.27 -4.20
C PRO A 18 -8.16 11.94 -5.69
N TRP A 19 -7.06 11.38 -6.21
CA TRP A 19 -6.97 10.99 -7.62
C TRP A 19 -7.99 9.91 -8.00
N LEU A 20 -8.17 8.88 -7.17
CA LEU A 20 -9.20 7.86 -7.38
C LEU A 20 -10.60 8.48 -7.37
N LYS A 21 -10.84 9.44 -6.48
CA LYS A 21 -12.15 10.13 -6.41
C LYS A 21 -12.42 10.96 -7.66
N GLU A 22 -11.46 11.76 -8.13
CA GLU A 22 -11.60 12.58 -9.33
C GLU A 22 -11.81 11.72 -10.59
N ASN A 23 -11.02 10.66 -10.76
CA ASN A 23 -10.99 9.90 -12.02
C ASN A 23 -12.03 8.77 -12.07
N TYR A 24 -12.47 8.26 -10.92
CA TYR A 24 -13.41 7.15 -10.86
C TYR A 24 -14.75 7.47 -10.20
N GLY A 25 -14.93 8.67 -9.60
CA GLY A 25 -16.16 9.07 -8.92
C GLY A 25 -16.55 8.07 -7.82
N CYS A 26 -15.56 7.58 -7.08
CA CYS A 26 -15.69 6.44 -6.18
C CYS A 26 -15.58 6.82 -4.69
N GLU A 27 -16.07 5.92 -3.86
CA GLU A 27 -15.73 5.89 -2.44
C GLU A 27 -14.38 5.18 -2.27
N VAL A 28 -13.47 5.75 -1.47
CA VAL A 28 -12.14 5.20 -1.21
C VAL A 28 -12.02 4.81 0.25
N ILE A 29 -11.70 3.54 0.50
CA ILE A 29 -11.34 3.01 1.82
C ILE A 29 -9.83 2.81 1.82
N CYS A 30 -9.15 3.39 2.82
CA CYS A 30 -7.72 3.15 3.00
C CYS A 30 -7.51 1.96 3.93
N PHE A 31 -6.73 0.98 3.48
CA PHE A 31 -6.31 -0.17 4.26
C PHE A 31 -4.80 -0.07 4.57
N CYS A 32 -4.44 -0.14 5.84
CA CYS A 32 -3.07 -0.21 6.32
C CYS A 32 -2.80 -1.58 6.96
N ALA A 33 -1.67 -2.18 6.60
CA ALA A 33 -1.18 -3.40 7.23
C ALA A 33 -0.05 -3.06 8.20
N ASP A 34 -0.22 -3.36 9.49
CA ASP A 34 0.88 -3.31 10.45
C ASP A 34 1.62 -4.65 10.43
N VAL A 35 2.75 -4.64 9.72
CA VAL A 35 3.71 -5.74 9.62
C VAL A 35 4.98 -5.45 10.43
N GLY A 36 4.90 -4.52 11.39
CA GLY A 36 6.01 -4.13 12.27
C GLY A 36 6.93 -3.06 11.72
N GLN A 37 6.43 -2.16 10.89
CA GLN A 37 7.17 -0.98 10.41
C GLN A 37 7.44 0.08 11.52
N GLY A 38 6.70 0.00 12.64
CA GLY A 38 6.88 0.84 13.83
C GLY A 38 5.84 1.95 13.98
N ASP A 39 5.68 2.45 15.20
CA ASP A 39 4.63 3.43 15.57
C ASP A 39 4.77 4.77 14.85
N GLU A 40 5.99 5.18 14.51
CA GLU A 40 6.24 6.43 13.78
C GLU A 40 5.56 6.45 12.41
N ASP A 41 5.50 5.29 11.75
CA ASP A 41 4.86 5.14 10.44
C ASP A 41 3.34 4.95 10.54
N LEU A 42 2.82 4.54 11.71
CA LEU A 42 1.40 4.28 11.94
C LEU A 42 0.65 5.46 12.57
N SER A 43 1.35 6.30 13.33
CA SER A 43 0.77 7.41 14.07
C SER A 43 0.14 8.45 13.13
N GLY A 44 -1.13 8.78 13.38
CA GLY A 44 -1.88 9.77 12.61
C GLY A 44 -2.30 9.35 11.20
N LEU A 45 -2.09 8.08 10.80
CA LEU A 45 -2.46 7.58 9.47
C LEU A 45 -3.94 7.71 9.17
N GLU A 46 -4.80 7.34 10.12
CA GLU A 46 -6.26 7.44 9.97
C GLU A 46 -6.69 8.87 9.67
N GLN A 47 -6.24 9.82 10.51
CA GLN A 47 -6.57 11.24 10.36
C GLN A 47 -6.06 11.77 9.01
N LYS A 48 -4.87 11.33 8.58
CA LYS A 48 -4.30 11.69 7.29
C LYS A 48 -5.11 11.12 6.13
N ALA A 49 -5.53 9.86 6.19
CA ALA A 49 -6.34 9.21 5.16
C ALA A 49 -7.70 9.92 5.00
N LEU A 50 -8.39 10.18 6.11
CA LEU A 50 -9.67 10.88 6.12
C LEU A 50 -9.54 12.31 5.57
N LYS A 51 -8.51 13.07 6.00
CA LYS A 51 -8.21 14.40 5.45
C LYS A 51 -7.83 14.39 3.97
N SER A 52 -7.25 13.30 3.48
CA SER A 52 -6.97 13.10 2.05
C SER A 52 -8.23 12.75 1.24
N GLY A 53 -9.35 12.47 1.91
CA GLY A 53 -10.66 12.26 1.30
C GLY A 53 -11.18 10.83 1.34
N ALA A 54 -10.53 9.92 2.05
CA ALA A 54 -11.05 8.56 2.28
C ALA A 54 -12.33 8.61 3.12
N SER A 55 -13.28 7.70 2.85
CA SER A 55 -14.50 7.58 3.67
C SER A 55 -14.29 6.75 4.92
N GLN A 56 -13.33 5.83 4.87
CA GLN A 56 -13.01 4.91 5.95
C GLN A 56 -11.51 4.59 5.94
N PHE A 57 -10.96 4.36 7.12
CA PHE A 57 -9.64 3.81 7.33
C PHE A 57 -9.76 2.48 8.08
N VAL A 58 -8.99 1.49 7.66
CA VAL A 58 -8.91 0.17 8.29
C VAL A 58 -7.45 -0.15 8.52
N ILE A 59 -7.11 -0.61 9.71
CA ILE A 59 -5.78 -1.11 10.04
C ILE A 59 -5.90 -2.52 10.60
N HIS A 60 -5.08 -3.45 10.09
CA HIS A 60 -4.94 -4.79 10.66
C HIS A 60 -3.56 -4.92 11.29
N ASP A 61 -3.52 -5.38 12.54
CA ASP A 61 -2.29 -5.89 13.16
C ASP A 61 -2.00 -7.27 12.60
N MET A 62 -0.92 -7.37 11.84
CA MET A 62 -0.54 -8.56 11.09
C MET A 62 0.83 -9.09 11.53
N LYS A 63 1.38 -8.58 12.64
CA LYS A 63 2.72 -8.93 13.13
C LYS A 63 2.87 -10.41 13.42
N GLU A 64 1.92 -10.99 14.15
CA GLU A 64 1.96 -12.41 14.53
C GLU A 64 1.77 -13.32 13.31
N GLU A 65 0.78 -13.03 12.45
CA GLU A 65 0.56 -13.79 11.21
C GLU A 65 1.78 -13.69 10.29
N PHE A 66 2.37 -12.51 10.17
CA PHE A 66 3.58 -12.31 9.37
C PHE A 66 4.74 -13.15 9.89
N ALA A 67 4.99 -13.15 11.19
CA ALA A 67 6.05 -13.95 11.79
C ALA A 67 5.81 -15.46 11.63
N SER A 68 4.62 -15.92 12.03
CA SER A 68 4.29 -17.35 12.12
C SER A 68 4.08 -18.02 10.76
N GLU A 69 3.36 -17.39 9.84
CA GLU A 69 2.91 -17.99 8.57
C GLU A 69 3.81 -17.63 7.38
N TYR A 70 4.67 -16.61 7.50
CA TYR A 70 5.52 -16.17 6.39
C TYR A 70 7.01 -16.20 6.75
N LEU A 71 7.43 -15.52 7.83
CA LEU A 71 8.85 -15.41 8.16
C LEU A 71 9.44 -16.74 8.64
N PHE A 72 8.81 -17.45 9.58
CA PHE A 72 9.33 -18.74 10.04
C PHE A 72 9.35 -19.82 8.95
N PRO A 73 8.33 -19.97 8.09
CA PRO A 73 8.42 -20.87 6.94
C PRO A 73 9.55 -20.50 5.97
N MET A 74 9.70 -19.20 5.64
CA MET A 74 10.79 -18.71 4.79
C MET A 74 12.16 -19.00 5.39
N LEU A 75 12.31 -18.80 6.71
CA LEU A 75 13.54 -19.07 7.45
C LEU A 75 13.89 -20.56 7.45
N LYS A 76 12.92 -21.44 7.71
CA LYS A 76 13.10 -22.90 7.68
C LYS A 76 13.57 -23.41 6.32
N MET A 77 13.12 -22.77 5.23
CA MET A 77 13.56 -23.08 3.87
C MET A 77 14.98 -22.57 3.55
N GLY A 78 15.55 -21.71 4.39
CA GLY A 78 16.83 -21.06 4.12
C GLY A 78 16.76 -20.16 2.89
N ALA A 79 15.63 -19.49 2.67
CA ALA A 79 15.38 -18.71 1.45
C ALA A 79 16.31 -17.50 1.36
N VAL A 80 17.17 -17.48 0.34
CA VAL A 80 18.07 -16.36 0.03
C VAL A 80 18.04 -16.12 -1.47
N TYR A 81 17.60 -14.93 -1.87
CA TYR A 81 17.58 -14.53 -3.28
C TYR A 81 18.97 -14.08 -3.72
N GLU A 82 19.43 -14.63 -4.84
CA GLU A 82 20.75 -14.36 -5.44
C GLU A 82 21.90 -14.43 -4.42
N HIS A 83 21.78 -15.34 -3.46
CA HIS A 83 22.77 -15.57 -2.37
C HIS A 83 23.08 -14.34 -1.50
N LYS A 84 22.23 -13.30 -1.51
CA LYS A 84 22.45 -12.06 -0.75
C LYS A 84 21.22 -11.53 -0.05
N TYR A 85 20.05 -11.59 -0.70
CA TYR A 85 18.87 -10.89 -0.24
C TYR A 85 17.91 -11.82 0.52
N LEU A 86 17.58 -11.43 1.76
CA LEU A 86 16.72 -12.21 2.67
C LEU A 86 15.22 -11.95 2.47
N LEU A 87 14.82 -11.50 1.28
CA LEU A 87 13.43 -11.44 0.83
C LEU A 87 12.47 -10.57 1.69
N GLY A 88 12.98 -9.66 2.53
CA GLY A 88 12.19 -8.93 3.53
C GLY A 88 11.07 -8.04 2.97
N THR A 89 11.27 -7.43 1.80
CA THR A 89 10.23 -6.73 1.06
C THR A 89 9.22 -7.75 0.52
N SER A 90 9.71 -8.70 -0.28
CA SER A 90 8.88 -9.66 -1.02
C SER A 90 7.92 -10.46 -0.16
N VAL A 91 8.37 -10.90 1.01
CA VAL A 91 7.61 -11.83 1.86
C VAL A 91 6.37 -11.20 2.48
N ALA A 92 6.38 -9.88 2.73
CA ALA A 92 5.22 -9.18 3.27
C ALA A 92 4.09 -8.96 2.24
N ARG A 93 4.41 -8.83 0.94
CA ARG A 93 3.44 -8.39 -0.08
C ARG A 93 2.26 -9.35 -0.25
N PRO A 94 2.45 -10.68 -0.32
CA PRO A 94 1.33 -11.61 -0.40
C PRO A 94 0.38 -11.51 0.80
N LEU A 95 0.93 -11.35 2.01
CA LEU A 95 0.15 -11.17 3.22
C LEU A 95 -0.67 -9.86 3.17
N ILE A 96 -0.07 -8.74 2.79
CA ILE A 96 -0.78 -7.46 2.65
C ILE A 96 -1.88 -7.56 1.58
N ALA A 97 -1.58 -8.19 0.43
CA ALA A 97 -2.55 -8.39 -0.64
C ALA A 97 -3.73 -9.27 -0.20
N LYS A 98 -3.48 -10.31 0.60
CA LYS A 98 -4.52 -11.16 1.19
C LYS A 98 -5.51 -10.33 2.00
N HIS A 99 -5.04 -9.56 2.96
CA HIS A 99 -5.93 -8.72 3.76
C HIS A 99 -6.57 -7.58 2.95
N LEU A 100 -5.90 -7.06 1.92
CA LEU A 100 -6.50 -6.09 1.01
C LEU A 100 -7.75 -6.67 0.31
N VAL A 101 -7.68 -7.92 -0.13
CA VAL A 101 -8.82 -8.65 -0.72
C VAL A 101 -9.89 -8.91 0.33
N GLU A 102 -9.53 -9.33 1.55
CA GLU A 102 -10.47 -9.54 2.64
C GLU A 102 -11.25 -8.26 2.98
N VAL A 103 -10.56 -7.14 3.14
CA VAL A 103 -11.19 -5.83 3.39
C VAL A 103 -12.09 -5.47 2.22
N ALA A 104 -11.64 -5.66 0.97
CA ALA A 104 -12.47 -5.43 -0.21
C ALA A 104 -13.77 -6.24 -0.18
N HIS A 105 -13.73 -7.51 0.22
CA HIS A 105 -14.93 -8.34 0.39
C HIS A 105 -15.82 -7.85 1.53
N GLN A 106 -15.25 -7.51 2.69
CA GLN A 106 -15.99 -7.04 3.86
C GLN A 106 -16.76 -5.74 3.58
N VAL A 107 -16.15 -4.81 2.86
CA VAL A 107 -16.79 -3.52 2.54
C VAL A 107 -17.61 -3.54 1.25
N GLY A 108 -17.61 -4.66 0.52
CA GLY A 108 -18.28 -4.79 -0.78
C GLY A 108 -17.67 -3.88 -1.86
N ALA A 109 -16.34 -3.84 -1.96
CA ALA A 109 -15.63 -3.05 -2.95
C ALA A 109 -15.65 -3.69 -4.35
N ASP A 110 -15.68 -2.84 -5.37
CA ASP A 110 -15.65 -3.23 -6.78
C ASP A 110 -14.22 -3.44 -7.29
N ALA A 111 -13.25 -2.80 -6.63
CA ALA A 111 -11.85 -2.79 -7.03
C ALA A 111 -10.91 -2.61 -5.83
N ILE A 112 -9.65 -2.95 -6.04
CA ILE A 112 -8.55 -2.57 -5.16
C ILE A 112 -7.59 -1.64 -5.90
N ALA A 113 -6.81 -0.89 -5.13
CA ALA A 113 -5.74 -0.04 -5.65
C ALA A 113 -4.47 -0.18 -4.82
N HIS A 114 -3.31 0.04 -5.44
CA HIS A 114 -2.02 0.05 -4.75
C HIS A 114 -1.09 1.16 -5.26
N GLY A 115 -0.16 1.58 -4.40
CA GLY A 115 0.84 2.60 -4.71
C GLY A 115 2.15 2.11 -5.33
N ALA A 116 2.29 0.81 -5.65
CA ALA A 116 3.51 0.29 -6.27
C ALA A 116 3.77 0.93 -7.65
N THR A 117 5.02 1.29 -7.92
CA THR A 117 5.41 1.92 -9.19
C THR A 117 5.42 0.92 -10.35
N GLY A 118 5.27 1.42 -11.59
CA GLY A 118 5.32 0.60 -12.80
C GLY A 118 6.69 -0.03 -13.13
N LYS A 119 7.74 0.28 -12.36
CA LYS A 119 9.11 -0.21 -12.59
C LYS A 119 9.58 -1.23 -11.54
N GLY A 120 8.86 -1.35 -10.42
CA GLY A 120 9.26 -2.19 -9.30
C GLY A 120 8.65 -3.59 -9.34
N ASN A 121 9.19 -4.48 -8.52
CA ASN A 121 8.69 -5.86 -8.37
C ASN A 121 7.35 -5.93 -7.59
N ASP A 122 7.06 -4.93 -6.76
CA ASP A 122 5.89 -4.96 -5.87
C ASP A 122 4.56 -4.96 -6.61
N GLN A 123 4.47 -4.31 -7.77
CA GLN A 123 3.26 -4.37 -8.61
C GLN A 123 2.92 -5.83 -8.96
N VAL A 124 3.94 -6.63 -9.34
CA VAL A 124 3.75 -8.04 -9.71
C VAL A 124 3.33 -8.86 -8.49
N ARG A 125 3.96 -8.61 -7.33
CA ARG A 125 3.67 -9.35 -6.09
C ARG A 125 2.24 -9.10 -5.60
N PHE A 126 1.80 -7.84 -5.58
CA PHE A 126 0.44 -7.47 -5.22
C PHE A 126 -0.56 -8.04 -6.22
N GLU A 127 -0.37 -7.75 -7.50
CA GLU A 127 -1.36 -8.08 -8.53
C GLU A 127 -1.52 -9.58 -8.71
N LEU A 128 -0.42 -10.34 -8.72
CA LEU A 128 -0.48 -11.79 -8.81
C LEU A 128 -1.24 -12.41 -7.62
N THR A 129 -1.02 -11.88 -6.42
CA THR A 129 -1.72 -12.37 -5.22
C THR A 129 -3.21 -12.04 -5.26
N VAL A 130 -3.57 -10.80 -5.65
CA VAL A 130 -4.97 -10.40 -5.79
C VAL A 130 -5.67 -11.26 -6.85
N MET A 131 -5.05 -11.46 -8.02
CA MET A 131 -5.61 -12.30 -9.08
C MET A 131 -5.76 -13.77 -8.65
N ALA A 132 -4.84 -14.29 -7.84
CA ALA A 132 -4.92 -15.64 -7.31
C ALA A 132 -6.05 -15.81 -6.28
N LEU A 133 -6.34 -14.78 -5.49
CA LEU A 133 -7.36 -14.82 -4.44
C LEU A 133 -8.76 -14.47 -4.95
N ASP A 134 -8.89 -13.45 -5.79
CA ASP A 134 -10.14 -13.10 -6.47
C ASP A 134 -9.88 -12.40 -7.81
N PRO A 135 -9.89 -13.14 -8.94
CA PRO A 135 -9.65 -12.56 -10.26
C PRO A 135 -10.78 -11.63 -10.74
N ARG A 136 -11.91 -11.53 -10.01
CA ARG A 136 -13.02 -10.64 -10.37
C ARG A 136 -12.80 -9.21 -9.85
N LEU A 137 -11.96 -9.03 -8.84
CA LEU A 137 -11.61 -7.70 -8.34
C LEU A 137 -10.80 -6.96 -9.39
N LYS A 138 -11.27 -5.78 -9.80
CA LYS A 138 -10.48 -4.90 -10.66
C LYS A 138 -9.28 -4.38 -9.87
N ILE A 139 -8.11 -4.37 -10.49
CA ILE A 139 -6.89 -3.81 -9.92
C ILE A 139 -6.61 -2.46 -10.59
N ILE A 140 -6.42 -1.42 -9.79
CA ILE A 140 -6.11 -0.07 -10.25
C ILE A 140 -4.71 0.29 -9.76
N ALA A 141 -3.85 0.70 -10.68
CA ALA A 141 -2.46 1.07 -10.38
C ALA A 141 -2.18 2.48 -10.90
N PRO A 142 -2.43 3.52 -10.09
CA PRO A 142 -2.36 4.91 -10.53
C PRO A 142 -1.03 5.29 -11.18
N TRP A 143 0.11 4.75 -10.70
CA TRP A 143 1.42 4.97 -11.31
C TRP A 143 1.55 4.55 -12.77
N ARG A 144 0.65 3.70 -13.28
CA ARG A 144 0.58 3.30 -14.69
C ARG A 144 -0.47 4.05 -15.48
N GLU A 145 -1.34 4.82 -14.83
CA GLU A 145 -2.49 5.48 -15.43
C GLU A 145 -2.38 7.01 -15.43
N TRP A 146 -1.78 7.59 -14.39
CA TRP A 146 -1.77 9.04 -14.19
C TRP A 146 -0.63 9.76 -14.93
N ASP A 147 -0.69 11.09 -14.91
CA ASP A 147 0.33 11.97 -15.48
C ASP A 147 1.32 12.53 -14.45
N ILE A 148 1.25 12.09 -13.19
CA ILE A 148 2.20 12.49 -12.14
C ILE A 148 3.52 11.74 -12.37
N ARG A 149 4.60 12.44 -12.75
CA ARG A 149 5.88 11.83 -13.13
C ARG A 149 7.00 12.10 -12.12
N SER A 150 6.85 13.10 -11.27
CA SER A 150 7.86 13.45 -10.27
C SER A 150 7.29 13.64 -8.86
N ARG A 151 8.20 13.75 -7.88
CA ARG A 151 7.83 14.10 -6.50
C ARG A 151 7.25 15.51 -6.44
N GLU A 152 7.79 16.45 -7.23
CA GLU A 152 7.25 17.80 -7.35
C GLU A 152 5.81 17.79 -7.88
N ASP A 153 5.53 16.99 -8.91
CA ASP A 153 4.16 16.82 -9.43
C ASP A 153 3.22 16.32 -8.33
N ALA A 154 3.65 15.31 -7.57
CA ALA A 154 2.86 14.75 -6.48
C ALA A 154 2.62 15.77 -5.35
N LEU A 155 3.62 16.60 -5.01
CA LEU A 155 3.48 17.68 -4.04
C LEU A 155 2.54 18.79 -4.53
N ASN A 156 2.63 19.16 -5.81
CA ASN A 156 1.74 20.14 -6.42
C ASN A 156 0.29 19.64 -6.44
N TYR A 157 0.09 18.36 -6.77
CA TYR A 157 -1.22 17.72 -6.75
C TYR A 157 -1.78 17.64 -5.33
N ALA A 158 -0.95 17.27 -4.34
CA ALA A 158 -1.31 17.27 -2.93
C ALA A 158 -1.75 18.65 -2.45
N ALA A 159 -1.01 19.71 -2.80
CA ALA A 159 -1.35 21.09 -2.45
C ALA A 159 -2.68 21.54 -3.07
N LYS A 160 -2.91 21.24 -4.36
CA LYS A 160 -4.17 21.54 -5.06
C LYS A 160 -5.39 20.88 -4.39
N HIS A 161 -5.20 19.70 -3.80
CA HIS A 161 -6.26 18.91 -3.16
C HIS A 161 -6.28 19.03 -1.63
N ASN A 162 -5.48 19.92 -1.04
CA ASN A 162 -5.35 20.11 0.40
C ASN A 162 -4.99 18.81 1.16
N VAL A 163 -4.22 17.91 0.52
CA VAL A 163 -3.74 16.68 1.15
C VAL A 163 -2.64 17.04 2.16
N PRO A 164 -2.79 16.67 3.45
CA PRO A 164 -1.81 17.01 4.47
C PRO A 164 -0.55 16.15 4.30
N VAL A 165 0.50 16.70 3.66
CA VAL A 165 1.77 16.00 3.44
C VAL A 165 2.88 16.58 4.31
N THR A 166 3.57 15.71 5.05
CA THR A 166 4.81 16.02 5.79
C THR A 166 6.06 15.85 4.92
N ALA A 167 5.89 15.28 3.73
CA ALA A 167 6.96 14.99 2.79
C ALA A 167 7.63 16.30 2.33
N THR A 168 8.90 16.47 2.69
CA THR A 168 9.74 17.54 2.16
C THR A 168 10.60 17.02 1.01
N ILE A 169 11.17 17.93 0.22
CA ILE A 169 12.13 17.61 -0.85
C ILE A 169 13.41 16.96 -0.26
N LYS A 170 13.70 17.16 1.02
CA LYS A 170 14.99 16.79 1.66
C LYS A 170 15.14 15.31 2.03
N SER A 171 14.04 14.54 2.14
CA SER A 171 14.16 13.10 2.39
C SER A 171 14.49 12.39 1.08
N ILE A 172 15.76 11.99 0.93
CA ILE A 172 16.31 11.43 -0.32
C ILE A 172 16.19 9.90 -0.42
N TYR A 173 15.83 9.21 0.65
CA TYR A 173 15.74 7.75 0.68
C TYR A 173 14.29 7.27 0.73
N SER A 174 13.95 6.36 -0.18
CA SER A 174 12.76 5.51 -0.04
C SER A 174 13.15 4.29 0.79
N ARG A 175 12.39 4.04 1.87
CA ARG A 175 12.64 2.94 2.81
C ARG A 175 11.38 2.09 2.96
N ASP A 176 11.57 0.80 3.21
CA ASP A 176 10.53 -0.19 3.41
C ASP A 176 10.93 -1.01 4.63
N SER A 177 10.24 -0.83 5.76
CA SER A 177 10.53 -1.55 7.00
C SER A 177 9.40 -2.51 7.37
N ASN A 178 9.75 -3.57 8.08
CA ASN A 178 8.83 -4.47 8.76
C ASN A 178 9.60 -5.24 9.85
N LEU A 179 8.96 -6.21 10.53
CA LEU A 179 9.62 -7.03 11.55
C LEU A 179 10.94 -7.70 11.10
N TRP A 180 11.14 -7.91 9.80
CA TRP A 180 12.25 -8.67 9.25
C TRP A 180 13.38 -7.81 8.69
N HIS A 181 13.11 -6.58 8.23
CA HIS A 181 14.10 -5.80 7.49
C HIS A 181 13.86 -4.28 7.50
N LEU A 182 14.86 -3.54 7.00
CA LEU A 182 14.84 -2.12 6.63
C LEU A 182 15.70 -1.90 5.38
#